data_AF-A0A4V0YJ27-F1
#
_entry.id   AF-A0A4V0YJ27-F1
#
_cell.length_a   1.000
_cell.length_b   1.000
_cell.length_c   1.000
_cell.angle_alpha   90.00
_cell.angle_beta   90.00
_cell.angle_gamma   90.00
#
_symmetry.space_group_name_H-M   'P 1'
#
loop_
_entity.id
_entity.type
_entity.pdbx_description
1 polymer ?
#
loop_
_entity_poly.entity_id
_entity_poly.type
_entity_poly.pdbx_seq_one_letter_code
_entity_poly.pdbx_strand_id
1 'polypeptide(L)' 'MRQILAYLIVPFSYRRKVARAKRLIAATAVAPAGREHDRLLRRASFAVRGCEIMQRRFPGITHKIDLRLAEAALRKEMAR' A
#
# COMPACT_ATOMS: atom_id res chain seq x y z
N MET A 1 -0.01 -7.59 26.71
CA MET A 1 -0.79 -6.44 26.18
C MET A 1 -0.17 -5.76 24.94
N ARG A 2 1.13 -5.42 24.89
CA ARG A 2 1.77 -4.74 23.74
C ARG A 2 1.64 -5.46 22.38
N GLN A 3 1.67 -6.80 22.37
CA GLN A 3 1.53 -7.58 21.14
C GLN A 3 0.11 -7.52 20.54
N ILE A 4 -0.94 -7.53 21.37
CA ILE A 4 -2.34 -7.53 20.92
C ILE A 4 -2.70 -6.21 20.21
N LEU A 5 -2.23 -5.08 20.76
CA LEU A 5 -2.41 -3.76 20.13
C LEU A 5 -1.71 -3.65 18.77
N ALA A 6 -0.53 -4.27 18.62
CA ALA A 6 0.15 -4.32 17.33
C ALA A 6 -0.68 -5.07 16.28
N TYR A 7 -1.35 -6.16 16.66
CA TYR A 7 -2.24 -6.91 15.75
C TYR A 7 -3.49 -6.15 15.29
N LEU A 8 -3.92 -5.10 16.00
CA LEU A 8 -5.05 -4.26 15.57
C LEU A 8 -4.58 -3.01 14.81
N ILE A 9 -3.53 -2.36 15.29
CA ILE A 9 -3.04 -1.09 14.75
C ILE A 9 -2.25 -1.30 13.46
N VAL A 10 -1.41 -2.33 13.39
CA VAL A 10 -0.54 -2.60 12.23
C VAL A 10 -1.38 -2.89 10.98
N PRO A 11 -2.43 -3.74 11.00
CA PRO A 11 -3.24 -3.97 9.82
C PRO A 11 -3.92 -2.72 9.27
N PHE A 12 -4.52 -1.93 10.15
CA PHE A 12 -5.21 -0.71 9.74
C PHE A 12 -4.23 0.32 9.16
N SER A 13 -3.10 0.53 9.84
CA SER A 13 -2.04 1.44 9.38
C SER A 13 -1.46 1.00 8.05
N TYR A 14 -1.20 -0.30 7.89
CA TYR A 14 -0.64 -0.86 6.67
C TYR A 14 -1.62 -0.72 5.49
N ARG A 15 -2.89 -1.08 5.67
CA ARG A 15 -3.93 -0.89 4.63
C ARG A 15 -4.04 0.56 4.18
N ARG A 16 -3.99 1.53 5.11
CA ARG A 16 -4.00 2.95 4.76
C ARG A 16 -2.79 3.37 3.95
N LYS A 17 -1.59 2.86 4.28
CA LYS A 17 -0.37 3.14 3.51
C LYS A 17 -0.43 2.53 2.11
N VAL A 18 -0.87 1.27 1.98
CA VAL A 18 -1.05 0.61 0.69
C VAL A 18 -2.05 1.37 -0.19
N ALA A 19 -3.20 1.78 0.37
CA ALA A 19 -4.18 2.58 -0.37
C ALA A 19 -3.60 3.93 -0.83
N ARG A 20 -2.82 4.61 0.01
CA ARG A 20 -2.13 5.86 -0.35
C ARG A 20 -1.09 5.64 -1.44
N ALA A 21 -0.29 4.57 -1.36
CA ALA A 21 0.69 4.23 -2.38
C ALA A 21 0.01 3.96 -3.73
N LYS A 22 -1.05 3.14 -3.75
CA LYS A 22 -1.83 2.87 -4.96
C LYS A 22 -2.40 4.14 -5.61
N ARG A 23 -2.95 5.06 -4.80
CA ARG A 23 -3.45 6.36 -5.31
C ARG A 23 -2.35 7.21 -5.92
N LEU A 24 -1.19 7.27 -5.28
CA LEU A 24 -0.06 8.04 -5.81
C LEU A 24 0.50 7.41 -7.08
N ILE A 25 0.62 6.09 -7.14
CA ILE A 25 1.05 5.35 -8.34
C ILE A 25 0.07 5.61 -9.49
N ALA A 26 -1.24 5.51 -9.24
CA ALA A 26 -2.26 5.80 -10.25
C ALA A 26 -2.19 7.27 -10.71
N ALA A 27 -1.96 8.22 -9.79
CA ALA A 27 -1.80 9.63 -10.14
C ALA A 27 -0.55 9.86 -11.01
N THR A 28 0.57 9.19 -10.74
CA THR A 28 1.75 9.23 -11.64
C THR A 28 1.48 8.64 -13.00
N ALA A 29 0.69 7.55 -13.08
CA ALA A 29 0.43 6.86 -14.35
C ALA A 29 -0.37 7.74 -15.34
N VAL A 30 -1.16 8.68 -14.84
CA VAL A 30 -1.97 9.61 -15.67
C VAL A 30 -1.35 11.00 -15.78
N ALA A 31 -0.32 11.32 -15.00
CA ALA A 31 0.29 12.65 -14.99
C ALA A 31 1.21 12.84 -16.22
N PRO A 32 1.07 13.95 -16.97
CA PRO A 32 1.94 14.25 -18.10
C PRO A 32 3.38 14.47 -17.64
N ALA A 33 4.34 14.04 -18.47
CA ALA A 33 5.77 14.16 -18.15
C ALA A 33 6.16 15.61 -17.84
N GLY A 34 6.88 15.82 -16.74
CA GLY A 34 7.29 17.15 -16.28
C GLY A 34 7.48 17.23 -14.76
N ARG A 35 7.67 18.45 -14.25
CA ARG A 35 7.99 18.71 -12.83
C ARG A 35 6.95 18.13 -11.85
N GLU A 36 5.67 18.15 -12.24
CA GLU A 36 4.59 17.59 -11.43
C GLU A 36 4.64 16.07 -11.39
N HIS A 37 4.89 15.42 -12.52
CA HIS A 37 5.11 13.97 -12.60
C HIS A 37 6.28 13.54 -11.71
N ASP A 38 7.42 14.23 -11.75
CA ASP A 38 8.57 13.93 -10.88
C ASP A 38 8.26 14.11 -9.39
N ARG A 39 7.41 15.09 -9.06
CA ARG A 39 6.94 15.31 -7.68
C ARG A 39 6.04 14.18 -7.24
N LEU A 40 5.12 13.72 -8.09
CA LEU A 40 4.24 12.59 -7.81
C LEU A 40 5.03 11.28 -7.72
N LEU A 41 6.01 11.06 -8.59
CA LEU A 41 6.92 9.91 -8.55
C LEU A 41 7.66 9.85 -7.20
N ARG A 42 8.29 10.95 -6.78
CA ARG A 42 8.96 11.00 -5.47
C ARG A 42 8.01 10.69 -4.31
N ARG A 43 6.78 11.20 -4.36
CA ARG A 43 5.75 10.90 -3.34
C ARG A 43 5.33 9.43 -3.38
N ALA A 44 5.14 8.86 -4.57
CA ALA A 44 4.81 7.45 -4.75
C ALA A 44 5.94 6.57 -4.20
N SER A 45 7.20 6.84 -4.56
CA SER A 45 8.37 6.12 -4.05
C SER A 45 8.47 6.18 -2.53
N PHE A 46 8.25 7.34 -1.91
CA PHE A 46 8.24 7.45 -0.45
C PHE A 46 7.11 6.65 0.20
N ALA A 47 5.92 6.63 -0.41
CA ALA A 47 4.79 5.85 0.08
C ALA A 47 5.04 4.33 -0.03
N VAL A 48 5.64 3.88 -1.13
CA VAL A 48 6.05 2.48 -1.34
C VAL A 48 7.09 2.07 -0.31
N ARG A 49 8.14 2.87 -0.11
CA ARG A 49 9.17 2.62 0.91
C ARG A 49 8.58 2.51 2.31
N GLY A 50 7.57 3.33 2.63
CA GLY A 50 6.82 3.23 3.89
C GLY A 50 6.06 1.91 4.06
N CYS A 51 5.58 1.30 2.97
CA CYS A 51 4.96 -0.02 2.98
C CYS A 51 6.02 -1.12 3.17
N GLU A 52 7.15 -1.04 2.47
CA GLU A 52 8.27 -1.99 2.60
C GLU A 52 8.82 -2.04 4.02
N ILE A 53 8.98 -0.88 4.68
CA ILE A 53 9.42 -0.82 6.07
C ILE A 53 8.45 -1.57 6.99
N MET A 54 7.14 -1.43 6.76
CA MET A 54 6.15 -2.17 7.54
C MET A 54 6.18 -3.67 7.24
N GLN A 55 6.38 -4.06 5.97
CA GLN A 55 6.53 -5.47 5.59
C GLN A 55 7.75 -6.10 6.24
N ARG A 56 8.89 -5.39 6.29
CA ARG A 56 10.10 -5.87 6.99
C ARG A 56 9.89 -6.00 8.49
N ARG A 57 9.16 -5.06 9.11
CA ARG A 57 8.94 -5.03 10.56
C ARG A 57 7.85 -6.00 11.03
N PHE A 58 6.85 -6.27 10.21
CA PHE A 58 5.67 -7.09 10.55
C PHE A 58 5.27 -8.06 9.42
N PRO A 59 6.18 -8.91 8.92
CA PRO A 59 5.98 -9.67 7.69
C PRO A 59 4.74 -10.58 7.71
N GLY A 60 4.50 -11.28 8.82
CA GLY A 60 3.35 -12.18 8.95
C GLY A 60 1.99 -11.47 8.92
N ILE A 61 1.92 -10.23 9.42
CA ILE A 61 0.69 -9.43 9.40
C ILE A 61 0.47 -8.83 8.02
N THR A 62 1.52 -8.21 7.45
CA THR A 62 1.42 -7.54 6.14
C THR A 62 1.17 -8.54 5.02
N HIS A 63 1.82 -9.71 5.02
CA HIS A 63 1.62 -10.74 4.01
C HIS A 63 0.17 -11.23 3.95
N LYS A 64 -0.46 -11.48 5.12
CA LYS A 64 -1.89 -11.84 5.18
C LYS A 64 -2.80 -10.75 4.62
N ILE A 65 -2.42 -9.49 4.79
CA ILE A 65 -3.20 -8.37 4.24
C ILE A 65 -3.01 -8.28 2.73
N ASP A 66 -1.79 -8.45 2.24
CA ASP A 66 -1.48 -8.44 0.82
C ASP A 66 -2.23 -9.55 0.08
N LEU A 67 -2.24 -10.77 0.60
CA LEU A 67 -3.03 -11.88 0.06
C LEU A 67 -4.53 -11.55 0.00
N ARG A 68 -5.11 -11.04 1.09
CA ARG A 68 -6.53 -10.64 1.11
C ARG A 68 -6.84 -9.53 0.10
N LEU A 69 -5.93 -8.58 -0.09
CA LEU A 69 -6.09 -7.51 -1.07
C LEU A 69 -5.99 -8.04 -2.51
N ALA A 70 -5.11 -9.02 -2.76
CA ALA A 70 -4.97 -9.68 -4.05
C ALA A 70 -6.20 -10.52 -4.39
N GLU A 71 -6.68 -11.36 -3.45
CA GLU A 71 -7.91 -12.13 -3.60
C GLU A 71 -9.12 -11.23 -3.90
N ALA A 72 -9.26 -10.11 -3.18
CA ALA A 72 -10.34 -9.16 -3.42
C ALA A 72 -10.24 -8.49 -4.80
N ALA A 73 -9.03 -8.21 -5.29
CA ALA A 73 -8.83 -7.69 -6.64
C ALA A 73 -9.19 -8.74 -7.70
N LEU A 74 -8.73 -9.99 -7.53
CA LEU A 74 -9.03 -11.10 -8.44
C LEU A 74 -10.54 -11.36 -8.54
N ARG A 75 -11.23 -11.42 -7.40
CA ARG A 75 -12.69 -11.61 -7.38
C ARG A 75 -13.43 -10.49 -8.11
N LYS A 76 -12.94 -9.26 -8.00
CA LYS A 76 -13.52 -8.11 -8.70
C LYS A 76 -13.29 -8.18 -10.20
N GLU A 77 -12.14 -8.69 -10.64
CA GLU A 77 -11.84 -8.93 -12.05
C GLU A 77 -12.66 -10.08 -12.63
N MET A 78 -12.84 -11.17 -11.90
CA MET A 78 -13.67 -12.31 -12.33
C MET A 78 -15.17 -12.00 -12.39
N ALA A 79 -15.63 -10.99 -11.64
CA ALA A 79 -17.02 -10.55 -11.64
C ALA A 79 -17.33 -9.49 -12.73
N ARG A 80 -16.33 -9.11 -13.54
CA ARG A 80 -16.48 -8.26 -14.72
C ARG A 80 -16.60 -9.10 -15.97
#